data_AF-A0A9X9LPW1-F1
#
_entry.id   AF-A0A9X9LPW1-F1
#
_cell.length_a   1.000
_cell.length_b   1.000
_cell.length_c   1.000
_cell.angle_alpha   90.00
_cell.angle_beta   90.00
_cell.angle_gamma   90.00
#
_symmetry.space_group_name_H-M   'P 1'
#
loop_
_entity.id
_entity.type
_entity.pdbx_description
1 polymer ?
#
loop_
_entity_poly.entity_id
_entity_poly.type
_entity_poly.pdbx_seq_one_letter_code
_entity_poly.pdbx_strand_id
1 'polypeptide(L)'
;SFKRPQNTSEEPCYGEFTKDFISTLKELTKSYKHDLHIKKVYKDMEELTRICPKLKPTKSPKNCTTEESNFSQFKEALQSVVISIEGWKSCKTIK
;
A
#
# COMPACT_ATOMS: atom_id res chain seq x y z
N SER A 1 -1.78 15.49 4.07
CA SER A 1 -2.62 14.45 4.67
C SER A 1 -2.42 13.16 3.89
N PHE A 2 -2.57 12.00 4.53
CA PHE A 2 -2.45 10.68 3.88
C PHE A 2 -3.82 9.99 3.85
N LYS A 3 -4.19 9.36 2.73
CA LYS A 3 -5.41 8.55 2.67
C LYS A 3 -5.14 7.15 3.21
N ARG A 4 -5.97 6.68 4.15
CA ARG A 4 -5.95 5.29 4.64
C ARG A 4 -7.37 4.69 4.65
N PRO A 5 -7.58 3.39 4.44
CA PRO A 5 -8.87 2.74 4.67
C PRO A 5 -9.23 2.77 6.15
N GLN A 6 -10.51 3.01 6.43
CA GLN A 6 -11.05 2.90 7.79
C GLN A 6 -11.05 1.45 8.28
N ASN A 7 -11.22 0.48 7.37
CA ASN A 7 -11.29 -0.95 7.67
C ASN A 7 -10.04 -1.68 7.16
N THR A 8 -8.93 -1.57 7.88
CA THR A 8 -7.68 -2.30 7.60
C THR A 8 -7.75 -3.80 7.94
N SER A 9 -8.91 -4.30 8.40
CA SER A 9 -9.15 -5.73 8.69
C SER A 9 -9.86 -6.46 7.56
N GLU A 10 -10.35 -5.73 6.55
CA GLU A 10 -11.01 -6.31 5.40
C GLU A 10 -10.01 -6.47 4.26
N GLU A 11 -9.52 -7.70 4.10
CA GLU A 11 -8.68 -8.18 2.97
C GLU A 11 -9.06 -7.56 1.60
N PRO A 12 -10.35 -7.38 1.26
CA PRO A 12 -10.70 -6.81 -0.04
C PRO A 12 -10.33 -5.34 -0.25
N CYS A 13 -10.01 -4.60 0.81
CA CYS A 13 -9.62 -3.19 0.73
C CYS A 13 -8.11 -2.97 0.62
N TYR A 14 -7.31 -4.03 0.72
CA TYR A 14 -5.84 -3.92 0.66
C TYR A 14 -5.36 -3.45 -0.72
N GLY A 15 -6.09 -3.80 -1.79
CA GLY A 15 -5.79 -3.31 -3.13
C GLY A 15 -5.93 -1.78 -3.28
N GLU A 16 -7.01 -1.20 -2.74
CA GLU A 16 -7.19 0.26 -2.75
C GLU A 16 -6.21 0.97 -1.81
N PHE A 17 -5.95 0.40 -0.62
CA PHE A 17 -4.90 0.93 0.27
C PHE A 17 -3.55 1.03 -0.43
N THR A 18 -3.13 -0.07 -1.06
CA THR A 18 -1.80 -0.15 -1.68
C THR A 18 -1.69 0.82 -2.85
N LYS A 19 -2.78 1.02 -3.61
CA LYS A 19 -2.85 2.04 -4.66
C LYS A 19 -2.66 3.46 -4.13
N ASP A 20 -3.38 3.83 -3.06
CA ASP A 20 -3.26 5.15 -2.45
C ASP A 20 -1.87 5.37 -1.83
N PHE A 21 -1.31 4.33 -1.22
CA PHE A 21 0.06 4.31 -0.68
C PHE A 21 1.11 4.55 -1.77
N ILE A 22 1.04 3.80 -2.87
CA ILE A 22 1.94 3.94 -4.01
C ILE A 22 1.81 5.33 -4.64
N SER A 23 0.59 5.87 -4.75
CA SER A 23 0.36 7.23 -5.27
C SER A 23 1.03 8.28 -4.39
N THR A 24 0.90 8.16 -3.07
CA THR A 24 1.54 9.04 -2.10
C THR A 24 3.06 8.98 -2.23
N LEU A 25 3.64 7.77 -2.27
CA LEU A 25 5.09 7.59 -2.45
C LEU A 25 5.57 8.20 -3.76
N LYS A 26 4.81 8.04 -4.85
CA LYS A 26 5.12 8.64 -6.14
C LYS A 26 5.19 10.16 -6.04
N GLU A 27 4.25 10.80 -5.36
CA GLU A 27 4.28 12.25 -5.13
C GLU A 27 5.49 12.65 -4.27
N LEU A 28 5.78 11.91 -3.21
CA LEU A 28 6.96 12.14 -2.38
C LEU A 28 8.26 12.02 -3.16
N THR A 29 8.40 11.07 -4.10
CA THR A 29 9.61 10.97 -4.95
C THR A 29 9.79 12.20 -5.84
N LYS A 30 8.70 12.89 -6.21
CA LYS A 30 8.77 14.14 -7.00
C LYS A 30 9.20 15.33 -6.14
N SER A 31 8.73 15.39 -4.89
CA SER A 31 9.09 16.45 -3.94
C SER A 31 10.51 16.28 -3.38
N TYR A 32 10.92 15.04 -3.14
CA TYR A 32 12.21 14.67 -2.55
C TYR A 32 13.08 13.93 -3.57
N LYS A 33 13.37 14.56 -4.72
CA LYS A 33 14.03 13.92 -5.88
C LYS A 33 15.40 13.31 -5.57
N HIS A 34 16.08 13.80 -4.54
CA HIS A 34 17.40 13.32 -4.13
C HIS A 34 17.34 12.21 -3.07
N ASP A 35 16.17 11.97 -2.49
CA ASP A 35 15.99 10.90 -1.51
C ASP A 35 15.86 9.55 -2.24
N LEU A 36 16.95 8.78 -2.21
CA LEU A 36 17.01 7.44 -2.81
C LEU A 36 16.20 6.42 -2.01
N HIS A 37 15.97 6.64 -0.72
CA HIS A 37 15.19 5.71 0.12
C HIS A 37 13.73 5.72 -0.30
N ILE A 38 13.13 6.89 -0.47
CA ILE A 38 11.73 7.01 -0.91
C ILE A 38 11.54 6.37 -2.28
N LYS A 39 12.49 6.56 -3.21
CA LYS A 39 12.45 5.92 -4.53
C LYS A 39 12.54 4.40 -4.46
N LYS A 40 13.38 3.88 -3.57
CA LYS A 40 13.50 2.43 -3.36
C LYS A 40 12.19 1.86 -2.83
N VAL A 41 11.64 2.45 -1.75
CA VAL A 41 10.36 2.02 -1.16
C VAL A 41 9.21 2.08 -2.17
N TYR A 42 9.14 3.13 -3.00
CA TYR A 42 8.15 3.22 -4.09
C TYR A 42 8.24 2.02 -5.06
N LYS A 43 9.46 1.68 -5.51
CA LYS A 43 9.67 0.55 -6.41
C LYS A 43 9.35 -0.79 -5.76
N ASP A 44 9.77 -0.98 -4.51
CA ASP A 44 9.53 -2.21 -3.76
C ASP A 44 8.02 -2.46 -3.59
N MET A 45 7.24 -1.41 -3.35
CA MET A 45 5.77 -1.52 -3.28
C MET A 45 5.11 -1.77 -4.64
N GLU A 46 5.59 -1.14 -5.72
CA GLU A 46 5.11 -1.46 -7.07
C GLU A 46 5.37 -2.94 -7.40
N GLU A 47 6.54 -3.47 -7.05
CA GLU A 47 6.88 -4.88 -7.22
C GLU A 47 6.01 -5.79 -6.35
N LEU A 48 5.76 -5.41 -5.09
CA LEU A 48 4.88 -6.13 -4.18
C LEU A 48 3.48 -6.35 -4.77
N THR A 49 2.88 -5.33 -5.39
CA THR A 49 1.57 -5.47 -6.07
C THR A 49 1.60 -6.38 -7.30
N ARG A 50 2.76 -6.56 -7.94
CA ARG A 50 2.91 -7.48 -9.07
C ARG A 50 2.94 -8.93 -8.60
N ILE A 51 3.64 -9.20 -7.49
CA ILE A 51 3.84 -10.56 -6.96
C ILE A 51 2.70 -11.06 -6.10
N CYS A 52 1.93 -10.15 -5.49
CA CYS A 52 0.76 -10.43 -4.68
C CYS A 52 -0.51 -9.93 -5.42
N PRO A 53 -1.19 -10.76 -6.23
CA PRO A 53 -2.36 -10.35 -7.01
C PRO A 53 -3.51 -9.77 -6.16
N LYS A 54 -3.60 -10.19 -4.90
CA LYS A 54 -4.58 -9.69 -3.93
C LYS A 54 -4.37 -8.22 -3.54
N LEU A 55 -3.16 -7.68 -3.73
CA LEU A 55 -2.86 -6.26 -3.54
C LEU A 55 -3.11 -5.43 -4.80
N LYS A 56 -3.56 -6.04 -5.90
CA LYS A 56 -3.99 -5.27 -7.07
C LYS A 56 -5.35 -4.63 -6.79
N PRO A 57 -5.51 -3.32 -7.06
CA PRO A 57 -6.83 -2.71 -7.02
C PRO A 57 -7.76 -3.41 -8.02
N THR A 58 -8.96 -3.77 -7.57
CA THR A 58 -9.95 -4.45 -8.40
C THR A 58 -10.93 -3.43 -8.97
N LYS A 59 -11.50 -3.71 -10.15
CA LYS A 59 -12.42 -2.77 -10.85
C LYS A 59 -13.73 -2.52 -10.09
N SER A 60 -14.05 -3.33 -9.09
CA SER A 60 -15.22 -3.17 -8.25
C SER A 60 -14.77 -2.71 -6.87
N PRO A 61 -14.91 -1.42 -6.55
CA PRO A 61 -14.70 -0.98 -5.19
C PRO A 61 -15.76 -1.69 -4.34
N LYS A 62 -15.32 -2.62 -3.48
CA LYS A 62 -16.04 -2.83 -2.22
C LYS A 62 -16.06 -1.47 -1.51
N ASN A 63 -17.02 -1.24 -0.61
CA ASN A 63 -17.19 0.01 0.14
C ASN A 63 -15.99 0.27 1.07
N CYS A 64 -14.81 0.51 0.50
CA CYS A 64 -13.56 0.77 1.17
C CYS A 64 -13.52 2.27 1.42
N THR A 65 -14.06 2.69 2.56
CA THR A 65 -14.01 4.09 2.96
C THR A 65 -12.56 4.46 3.26
N THR A 66 -12.07 5.53 2.65
CA THR A 66 -10.77 6.12 2.97
C THR A 66 -10.95 7.37 3.83
N GLU A 67 -10.04 7.59 4.76
CA GLU A 67 -10.00 8.78 5.61
C GLU A 67 -8.65 9.46 5.53
N GLU A 68 -8.63 10.76 5.81
CA GLU A 68 -7.38 11.49 6.00
C GLU A 68 -6.75 11.09 7.33
N SER A 69 -5.43 10.91 7.31
CA SER A 69 -4.64 10.49 8.46
C SER A 69 -3.30 11.22 8.49
N ASN A 70 -2.70 11.25 9.69
CA ASN A 70 -1.33 11.73 9.88
C ASN A 70 -0.29 10.64 9.55
N PHE A 71 0.99 11.01 9.51
CA PHE A 71 2.06 10.07 9.15
C PHE A 71 2.19 8.88 10.11
N SER A 72 1.93 9.08 11.41
CA SER A 72 1.98 7.99 12.41
C SER A 72 0.90 6.94 12.15
N GLN A 73 -0.35 7.38 11.98
CA GLN A 73 -1.49 6.52 11.69
C GLN A 73 -1.34 5.78 10.35
N PHE A 74 -0.74 6.45 9.37
CA PHE A 74 -0.41 5.84 8.08
C PHE A 74 0.65 4.73 8.21
N LYS A 75 1.69 4.95 9.02
CA LYS A 75 2.73 3.96 9.29
C LYS A 75 2.16 2.71 9.97
N GLU A 76 1.28 2.89 10.95
CA GLU A 76 0.59 1.78 11.63
C GLU A 76 -0.29 0.98 10.67
N ALA A 77 -1.03 1.66 9.78
CA ALA A 77 -1.84 0.99 8.77
C ALA A 77 -0.99 0.16 7.80
N LEU A 78 0.16 0.70 7.36
CA LEU A 78 1.09 -0.03 6.50
C LEU A 78 1.65 -1.26 7.22
N GLN A 79 2.08 -1.13 8.48
CA GLN A 79 2.56 -2.26 9.26
C GLN A 79 1.51 -3.36 9.40
N SER A 80 0.25 -2.98 9.66
CA SER A 80 -0.88 -3.93 9.73
C SER A 80 -1.08 -4.69 8.41
N VAL A 81 -1.00 -3.99 7.27
CA VAL A 81 -1.10 -4.62 5.94
C VAL A 81 0.07 -5.54 5.68
N VAL A 82 1.30 -5.13 5.99
CA VAL A 82 2.51 -5.97 5.83
C VAL A 82 2.41 -7.24 6.67
N ILE A 83 2.05 -7.14 7.95
CA ILE A 83 1.83 -8.32 8.83
C ILE A 83 0.73 -9.21 8.26
N SER A 84 -0.36 -8.63 7.75
CA SER A 84 -1.47 -9.39 7.18
C SER A 84 -1.07 -10.18 5.93
N ILE A 85 -0.16 -9.66 5.11
CA ILE A 85 0.32 -10.34 3.89
C ILE A 85 1.47 -11.32 4.15
N GLU A 86 2.19 -11.22 5.28
CA GLU A 86 3.31 -12.10 5.64
C GLU A 86 2.92 -13.59 5.83
N GLY A 87 1.65 -13.95 5.71
CA GLY A 87 1.16 -15.33 5.66
C GLY A 87 0.55 -15.78 4.32
N TRP A 88 0.56 -14.93 3.29
CA TRP A 88 -0.18 -15.19 2.06
C TRP A 88 0.58 -16.10 1.09
N LYS A 89 0.21 -17.39 1.08
CA LYS A 89 0.67 -18.38 0.06
C LYS A 89 0.45 -17.94 -1.39
N SER A 90 -0.44 -16.97 -1.63
CA SER A 90 -0.75 -16.43 -2.97
C SER A 90 0.27 -15.41 -3.49
N CYS A 91 1.17 -14.92 -2.64
CA CYS A 91 2.27 -14.07 -3.08
C CYS A 91 3.37 -14.95 -3.68
N LYS A 92 3.68 -14.76 -4.97
CA LYS A 92 4.75 -15.53 -5.61
C LYS A 92 6.10 -15.05 -5.07
N THR A 93 6.86 -15.95 -4.46
CA THR A 93 8.28 -15.69 -4.17
C THR A 93 9.00 -15.49 -5.51
N ILE A 94 9.52 -14.30 -5.78
CA ILE A 94 10.52 -14.13 -6.84
C ILE A 94 11.82 -14.71 -6.28
N LYS A 95 12.35 -15.72 -6.96
CA LYS A 95 13.68 -16.29 -6.69
C LYS A 95 14.77 -15.42 -7.28
#